data_AF-A0A653R6W0-F1
#
_entry.id   AF-A0A653R6W0-F1
#
_cell.length_a   1.000
_cell.length_b   1.000
_cell.length_c   1.000
_cell.angle_alpha   90.00
_cell.angle_beta   90.00
_cell.angle_gamma   90.00
#
_symmetry.space_group_name_H-M   'P 1'
#
loop_
_entity.id
_entity.type
_entity.pdbx_description
1 polymer ?
#
loop_
_entity_poly.entity_id
_entity_poly.type
_entity_poly.pdbx_seq_one_letter_code
_entity_poly.pdbx_strand_id
1 'polypeptide(L)'
;MKSTALKAVATAAVLLMAASANAAPTLVHDVRVFDGERVHEHRSVLFDKGVIVDADFKGSAPQGARVVSGAGRTLLPGLIDAHTHAFRFHELPVLFGVTTQIDMFTEVGMMKKAKQEMAEGRNHAHADLFSAGTLVTAPGGHGTQFGIAIPTITKAEDAQAFVDARIAEGSDFIKIVMEGGYGYKSLDLATVKALIKAAHKRGKMAVVHISNEQDARAVLEAGADGLVHLFTGASADAQGLAKLARSKNAFVIPTFAVLESMAAFRGDDLLANPAFAALLDKDAQAPLKARYGNEAKPALLVAPKAVTVAMVKAGVPVLAGTDAGNAGTQYGVSMHRELAALVEAGMTPSQALSAATSAPAKAFKLGQRGQVKQGYKADLLLVEGNPASDILATRRIVEVWKDGESANGLVEAQRQLVAKAAQETQGAKPLALPADGRISQFSDKRLGSPFGMGWGPSTDSFAGGKSTVKLAAQPALPDGQVPLAINATVAPGLPFAWSGVAFMPGAQPMQPVNLSAAKEVRFKVRGDGKTYQIMAMSQGVQMPGAKSFVAGPDWTEVTIPFSQLKGIDPAAVTMLGFNAGPQPGEYRFEIADVRLLP
;
A
#
# COMPACT_ATOMS: atom_id res chain seq x y z
N MET A 1 62.66 -35.55 -19.57
CA MET A 1 62.78 -34.61 -18.45
C MET A 1 62.37 -33.22 -18.92
N LYS A 2 61.46 -32.57 -18.18
CA LYS A 2 61.21 -31.11 -18.08
C LYS A 2 60.58 -30.41 -19.31
N SER A 3 59.35 -29.90 -19.17
CA SER A 3 59.01 -28.47 -18.98
C SER A 3 58.63 -27.85 -20.33
N THR A 4 57.43 -27.34 -20.63
CA THR A 4 56.53 -26.42 -19.91
C THR A 4 55.11 -26.56 -20.48
N ALA A 5 54.07 -26.56 -19.64
CA ALA A 5 52.68 -26.53 -20.08
C ALA A 5 52.05 -25.17 -19.75
N LEU A 6 51.83 -24.34 -20.77
CA LEU A 6 50.79 -23.31 -20.77
C LEU A 6 49.52 -23.96 -21.32
N LYS A 7 48.46 -24.06 -20.51
CA LYS A 7 47.09 -24.23 -21.02
C LYS A 7 46.20 -23.20 -20.35
N ALA A 8 45.90 -22.14 -21.11
CA ALA A 8 44.77 -21.28 -20.84
C ALA A 8 43.49 -22.11 -20.97
N VAL A 9 42.71 -22.18 -19.90
CA VAL A 9 41.33 -22.69 -19.96
C VAL A 9 40.44 -21.48 -20.17
N ALA A 10 39.91 -21.35 -21.39
CA ALA A 10 38.86 -20.40 -21.70
C ALA A 10 37.56 -20.87 -21.04
N THR A 11 37.11 -20.16 -20.00
CA THR A 11 35.78 -20.37 -19.42
C THR A 11 34.76 -19.71 -20.35
N ALA A 12 33.98 -20.52 -21.06
CA ALA A 12 32.85 -20.05 -21.85
C ALA A 12 31.77 -19.49 -20.92
N ALA A 13 31.55 -18.18 -20.97
CA ALA A 13 30.39 -17.55 -20.38
C ALA A 13 29.16 -17.89 -21.23
N VAL A 14 28.27 -18.73 -20.70
CA VAL A 14 26.92 -18.90 -21.25
C VAL A 14 26.14 -17.63 -20.91
N LEU A 15 26.01 -16.72 -21.88
CA LEU A 15 24.96 -15.70 -21.83
C LEU A 15 23.62 -16.43 -21.96
N LEU A 16 22.86 -16.53 -20.86
CA LEU A 16 21.41 -16.67 -20.96
C LEU A 16 20.86 -15.33 -21.44
N MET A 17 20.74 -15.18 -22.77
CA MET A 17 19.71 -14.31 -23.30
C MET A 17 18.37 -14.96 -22.94
N ALA A 18 17.66 -14.37 -21.99
CA ALA A 18 16.24 -14.66 -21.81
C ALA A 18 15.53 -14.25 -23.11
N ALA A 19 15.32 -15.22 -24.00
CA ALA A 19 14.40 -15.06 -25.10
C ALA A 19 13.02 -14.87 -24.47
N SER A 20 12.46 -13.67 -24.58
CA SER A 20 11.04 -13.43 -24.35
C SER A 20 10.30 -14.43 -25.23
N ALA A 21 9.69 -15.46 -24.64
CA ALA A 21 8.78 -16.31 -25.37
C ALA A 21 7.66 -15.39 -25.87
N ASN A 22 7.62 -15.12 -27.18
CA ASN A 22 6.54 -14.34 -27.78
C ASN A 22 5.23 -15.08 -27.47
N ALA A 23 4.50 -14.62 -26.47
CA ALA A 23 3.16 -15.13 -26.16
C ALA A 23 2.31 -15.00 -27.43
N ALA A 24 1.56 -16.04 -27.76
CA ALA A 24 0.70 -16.00 -28.93
C ALA A 24 -0.40 -14.92 -28.75
N PRO A 25 -0.90 -14.32 -29.86
CA PRO A 25 -2.00 -13.36 -29.79
C PRO A 25 -3.20 -13.93 -29.02
N THR A 26 -3.97 -13.07 -28.37
CA THR A 26 -5.21 -13.47 -27.69
C THR A 26 -6.42 -12.81 -28.34
N LEU A 27 -7.43 -13.63 -28.64
CA LEU A 27 -8.73 -13.19 -29.15
C LEU A 27 -9.79 -13.46 -28.09
N VAL A 28 -10.38 -12.40 -27.52
CA VAL A 28 -11.61 -12.52 -26.73
C VAL A 28 -12.77 -12.47 -27.72
N HIS A 29 -13.44 -13.60 -27.93
CA HIS A 29 -14.43 -13.77 -29.00
C HIS A 29 -15.85 -13.60 -28.48
N ASP A 30 -16.69 -12.85 -29.22
CA ASP A 30 -18.11 -12.60 -28.94
C ASP A 30 -18.38 -12.23 -27.47
N VAL A 31 -17.86 -11.06 -27.08
CA VAL A 31 -17.92 -10.52 -25.72
C VAL A 31 -18.66 -9.19 -25.72
N ARG A 32 -19.34 -8.88 -24.61
CA ARG A 32 -19.74 -7.49 -24.33
C ARG A 32 -18.49 -6.67 -24.03
N VAL A 33 -18.31 -5.54 -24.68
CA VAL A 33 -17.17 -4.64 -24.41
C VAL A 33 -17.70 -3.35 -23.81
N PHE A 34 -17.28 -3.04 -22.58
CA PHE A 34 -17.26 -1.66 -22.12
C PHE A 34 -15.94 -1.04 -22.59
N ASP A 35 -15.97 -0.07 -23.50
CA ASP A 35 -14.76 0.47 -24.13
C ASP A 35 -14.04 1.55 -23.30
N GLY A 36 -14.51 1.81 -22.09
CA GLY A 36 -14.09 2.94 -21.24
C GLY A 36 -15.13 4.05 -21.17
N GLU A 37 -16.06 4.12 -22.11
CA GLU A 37 -17.12 5.14 -22.17
C GLU A 37 -18.51 4.55 -22.46
N ARG A 38 -18.58 3.53 -23.32
CA ARG A 38 -19.82 2.95 -23.84
C ARG A 38 -19.75 1.43 -23.84
N VAL A 39 -20.94 0.82 -23.81
CA VAL A 39 -21.11 -0.63 -23.92
C VAL A 39 -21.41 -0.98 -25.37
N HIS A 40 -20.76 -2.04 -25.86
CA HIS A 40 -20.98 -2.65 -27.15
C HIS A 40 -21.25 -4.14 -26.97
N GLU A 41 -22.34 -4.64 -27.52
CA GLU A 41 -22.64 -6.07 -27.51
C GLU A 41 -21.92 -6.76 -28.68
N HIS A 42 -21.59 -8.05 -28.51
CA HIS A 42 -21.12 -8.95 -29.57
C HIS A 42 -19.89 -8.47 -30.36
N ARG A 43 -18.85 -8.03 -29.65
CA ARG A 43 -17.55 -7.70 -30.25
C ARG A 43 -16.54 -8.82 -30.05
N SER A 44 -15.53 -8.87 -30.90
CA SER A 44 -14.32 -9.65 -30.60
C SER A 44 -13.12 -8.72 -30.49
N VAL A 45 -12.25 -8.94 -29.51
CA VAL A 45 -11.08 -8.08 -29.26
C VAL A 45 -9.82 -8.91 -29.42
N LEU A 46 -8.99 -8.50 -30.38
CA LEU A 46 -7.69 -9.11 -30.66
C LEU A 46 -6.59 -8.24 -30.07
N PHE A 47 -5.72 -8.83 -29.26
CA PHE A 47 -4.52 -8.18 -28.76
C PHE A 47 -3.29 -9.08 -28.87
N ASP A 48 -2.15 -8.45 -29.09
CA ASP A 48 -0.86 -9.11 -29.28
C ASP A 48 0.25 -8.19 -28.77
N LYS A 49 1.31 -8.76 -28.20
CA LYS A 49 2.51 -8.03 -27.70
C LYS A 49 2.15 -6.79 -26.86
N GLY A 50 1.20 -6.97 -25.95
CA GLY A 50 0.77 -5.92 -25.01
C GLY A 50 -0.05 -4.78 -25.60
N VAL A 51 -0.51 -4.88 -26.85
CA VAL A 51 -1.36 -3.87 -27.49
C VAL A 51 -2.63 -4.48 -28.06
N ILE A 52 -3.73 -3.73 -27.99
CA ILE A 52 -4.98 -4.05 -28.67
C ILE A 52 -4.78 -3.80 -30.16
N VAL A 53 -4.78 -4.87 -30.93
CA VAL A 53 -4.62 -4.84 -32.40
C VAL A 53 -5.91 -4.41 -33.06
N ASP A 54 -7.05 -4.93 -32.59
CA ASP A 54 -8.38 -4.60 -33.08
C ASP A 54 -9.40 -4.75 -31.95
N ALA A 55 -10.22 -3.72 -31.73
CA ALA A 55 -11.24 -3.67 -30.69
C ALA A 55 -12.62 -4.19 -31.14
N ASP A 56 -12.76 -4.55 -32.42
CA ASP A 56 -13.94 -5.23 -32.96
C ASP A 56 -13.57 -6.15 -34.14
N PHE A 57 -12.63 -7.06 -33.89
CA PHE A 57 -12.08 -7.99 -34.86
C PHE A 57 -13.19 -8.86 -35.49
N LYS A 58 -13.30 -8.81 -36.83
CA LYS A 58 -14.30 -9.59 -37.60
C LYS A 58 -13.73 -10.80 -38.34
N GLY A 59 -12.42 -11.03 -38.26
CA GLY A 59 -11.74 -12.11 -38.97
C GLY A 59 -11.85 -13.47 -38.28
N SER A 60 -11.32 -14.50 -38.93
CA SER A 60 -11.03 -15.78 -38.27
C SER A 60 -9.90 -15.63 -37.26
N ALA A 61 -9.94 -16.41 -36.17
CA ALA A 61 -8.89 -16.38 -35.16
C ALA A 61 -7.50 -16.59 -35.81
N PRO A 62 -6.51 -15.72 -35.55
CA PRO A 62 -5.16 -15.90 -36.08
C PRO A 62 -4.58 -17.27 -35.68
N GLN A 63 -3.73 -17.83 -36.53
CA GLN A 63 -3.11 -19.12 -36.25
C GLN A 63 -2.32 -19.07 -34.92
N GLY A 64 -2.56 -20.06 -34.06
CA GLY A 64 -1.92 -20.15 -32.74
C GLY A 64 -2.48 -19.19 -31.68
N ALA A 65 -3.45 -18.33 -32.03
CA ALA A 65 -4.04 -17.41 -31.07
C ALA A 65 -4.78 -18.16 -29.95
N ARG A 66 -4.65 -17.67 -28.72
CA ARG A 66 -5.48 -18.11 -27.60
C ARG A 66 -6.87 -17.51 -27.77
N VAL A 67 -7.88 -18.35 -27.98
CA VAL A 67 -9.27 -17.91 -28.08
C VAL A 67 -9.95 -18.03 -26.72
N VAL A 68 -10.45 -16.90 -26.18
CA VAL A 68 -11.19 -16.82 -24.93
C VAL A 68 -12.66 -16.53 -25.26
N SER A 69 -13.57 -17.36 -24.77
CA SER A 69 -15.01 -17.13 -24.98
C SER A 69 -15.52 -15.94 -24.15
N GLY A 70 -16.27 -15.06 -24.79
CA GLY A 70 -16.96 -13.91 -24.20
C GLY A 70 -18.39 -14.20 -23.74
N ALA A 71 -18.91 -15.41 -23.94
CA ALA A 71 -20.30 -15.74 -23.63
C ALA A 71 -20.65 -15.45 -22.16
N GLY A 72 -21.67 -14.63 -21.94
CA GLY A 72 -22.12 -14.21 -20.61
C GLY A 72 -21.15 -13.28 -19.85
N ARG A 73 -20.10 -12.78 -20.52
CA ARG A 73 -19.02 -11.99 -19.91
C ARG A 73 -18.93 -10.59 -20.50
N THR A 74 -18.26 -9.71 -19.77
CA THR A 74 -17.95 -8.35 -20.20
C THR A 74 -16.45 -8.10 -20.09
N LEU A 75 -15.86 -7.60 -21.17
CA LEU A 75 -14.48 -7.12 -21.24
C LEU A 75 -14.46 -5.60 -21.00
N LEU A 76 -13.53 -5.15 -20.16
CA LEU A 76 -13.30 -3.75 -19.80
C LEU A 76 -11.81 -3.42 -19.95
N PRO A 77 -11.44 -2.13 -20.05
CA PRO A 77 -10.07 -1.72 -19.74
C PRO A 77 -9.75 -2.14 -18.30
N GLY A 78 -8.48 -2.44 -18.03
CA GLY A 78 -7.99 -2.59 -16.67
C GLY A 78 -8.32 -1.35 -15.84
N LEU A 79 -8.69 -1.57 -14.58
CA LEU A 79 -9.12 -0.50 -13.69
C LEU A 79 -7.93 0.37 -13.30
N ILE A 80 -8.21 1.66 -13.12
CA ILE A 80 -7.27 2.68 -12.69
C ILE A 80 -7.74 3.21 -11.34
N ASP A 81 -6.95 2.97 -10.30
CA ASP A 81 -7.20 3.56 -8.98
C ASP A 81 -6.57 4.97 -8.95
N ALA A 82 -7.42 6.00 -8.94
CA ALA A 82 -6.97 7.38 -9.06
C ALA A 82 -6.40 7.97 -7.76
N HIS A 83 -6.43 7.23 -6.65
CA HIS A 83 -5.81 7.65 -5.40
C HIS A 83 -5.40 6.43 -4.57
N THR A 84 -4.10 6.18 -4.49
CA THR A 84 -3.52 5.21 -3.56
C THR A 84 -2.34 5.82 -2.80
N HIS A 85 -1.89 5.14 -1.75
CA HIS A 85 -0.61 5.34 -1.10
C HIS A 85 0.24 4.09 -1.27
N ALA A 86 0.94 3.94 -2.39
CA ALA A 86 1.59 2.71 -2.83
C ALA A 86 2.90 2.43 -2.05
N PHE A 87 2.79 2.15 -0.75
CA PHE A 87 3.92 1.82 0.13
C PHE A 87 4.24 0.31 0.21
N ARG A 88 3.28 -0.55 -0.15
CA ARG A 88 3.37 -2.00 0.04
C ARG A 88 2.35 -2.75 -0.82
N PHE A 89 2.43 -4.08 -0.79
CA PHE A 89 1.51 -5.00 -1.48
C PHE A 89 1.32 -4.68 -2.97
N HIS A 90 2.41 -4.38 -3.66
CA HIS A 90 2.42 -3.93 -5.07
C HIS A 90 1.89 -4.99 -6.04
N GLU A 91 1.86 -6.25 -5.62
CA GLU A 91 1.32 -7.40 -6.33
C GLU A 91 -0.21 -7.49 -6.29
N LEU A 92 -0.86 -7.02 -5.22
CA LEU A 92 -2.31 -7.17 -5.05
C LEU A 92 -3.16 -6.46 -6.13
N PRO A 93 -2.87 -5.22 -6.56
CA PRO A 93 -3.69 -4.48 -7.53
C PRO A 93 -4.13 -5.30 -8.75
N VAL A 94 -3.17 -5.96 -9.42
CA VAL A 94 -3.42 -6.71 -10.66
C VAL A 94 -4.31 -7.92 -10.41
N LEU A 95 -4.22 -8.55 -9.24
CA LEU A 95 -5.08 -9.69 -8.87
C LEU A 95 -6.56 -9.32 -8.78
N PHE A 96 -6.86 -8.04 -8.55
CA PHE A 96 -8.21 -7.50 -8.45
C PHE A 96 -8.58 -6.61 -9.66
N GLY A 97 -7.86 -6.74 -10.77
CA GLY A 97 -8.17 -6.03 -12.02
C GLY A 97 -7.74 -4.57 -12.08
N VAL A 98 -7.00 -4.08 -11.08
CA VAL A 98 -6.37 -2.75 -11.11
C VAL A 98 -5.00 -2.85 -11.78
N THR A 99 -4.89 -2.34 -13.01
CA THR A 99 -3.64 -2.41 -13.80
C THR A 99 -2.86 -1.10 -13.77
N THR A 100 -3.43 -0.02 -13.25
CA THR A 100 -2.75 1.27 -13.06
C THR A 100 -3.15 1.90 -11.72
N GLN A 101 -2.18 2.48 -11.02
CA GLN A 101 -2.38 3.23 -9.79
C GLN A 101 -1.84 4.66 -9.93
N ILE A 102 -2.60 5.61 -9.40
CA ILE A 102 -2.18 7.00 -9.23
C ILE A 102 -1.90 7.22 -7.75
N ASP A 103 -0.62 7.19 -7.43
CA ASP A 103 -0.11 7.31 -6.07
C ASP A 103 0.02 8.78 -5.66
N MET A 104 -0.67 9.13 -4.57
CA MET A 104 -0.69 10.49 -4.04
C MET A 104 0.48 10.75 -3.10
N PHE A 105 1.10 9.71 -2.54
CA PHE A 105 2.30 9.81 -1.73
C PHE A 105 2.91 8.43 -1.46
N THR A 106 4.18 8.28 -1.85
CA THR A 106 5.04 7.14 -1.52
C THR A 106 6.48 7.61 -1.28
N GLU A 107 7.35 6.69 -0.85
CA GLU A 107 8.79 6.96 -0.70
C GLU A 107 9.47 7.11 -2.08
N VAL A 108 10.40 8.06 -2.22
CA VAL A 108 11.00 8.43 -3.51
C VAL A 108 11.77 7.29 -4.15
N GLY A 109 12.51 6.50 -3.37
CA GLY A 109 13.20 5.29 -3.81
C GLY A 109 12.24 4.24 -4.35
N MET A 110 11.13 3.98 -3.65
CA MET A 110 10.06 3.08 -4.12
C MET A 110 9.45 3.57 -5.44
N MET A 111 9.11 4.85 -5.54
CA MET A 111 8.61 5.45 -6.78
C MET A 111 9.60 5.27 -7.92
N LYS A 112 10.88 5.61 -7.71
CA LYS A 112 11.93 5.49 -8.75
C LYS A 112 12.10 4.05 -9.21
N LYS A 113 12.09 3.09 -8.27
CA LYS A 113 12.16 1.66 -8.59
C LYS A 113 10.98 1.23 -9.45
N ALA A 114 9.74 1.56 -9.07
CA ALA A 114 8.56 1.20 -9.85
C ALA A 114 8.58 1.81 -11.26
N LYS A 115 8.97 3.09 -11.38
CA LYS A 115 9.11 3.75 -12.69
C LYS A 115 10.20 3.12 -13.55
N GLN A 116 11.32 2.75 -12.94
CA GLN A 116 12.39 2.05 -13.63
C GLN A 116 11.93 0.69 -14.13
N GLU A 117 11.25 -0.10 -13.29
CA GLU A 117 10.66 -1.38 -13.70
C GLU A 117 9.65 -1.23 -14.84
N MET A 118 8.81 -0.20 -14.81
CA MET A 118 7.89 0.12 -15.92
C MET A 118 8.63 0.48 -17.21
N ALA A 119 9.65 1.34 -17.13
CA ALA A 119 10.42 1.76 -18.29
C ALA A 119 11.17 0.60 -18.94
N GLU A 120 11.57 -0.39 -18.14
CA GLU A 120 12.27 -1.59 -18.58
C GLU A 120 11.33 -2.76 -18.90
N GLY A 121 10.01 -2.57 -18.81
CA GLY A 121 9.01 -3.61 -19.07
C GLY A 121 9.10 -4.80 -18.12
N ARG A 122 9.47 -4.59 -16.86
CA ARG A 122 9.59 -5.65 -15.83
C ARG A 122 8.45 -5.67 -14.82
N ASN A 123 7.42 -4.85 -15.03
CA ASN A 123 6.32 -4.71 -14.09
C ASN A 123 5.09 -5.56 -14.43
N HIS A 124 5.23 -6.65 -15.20
CA HIS A 124 4.11 -7.52 -15.61
C HIS A 124 3.28 -8.06 -14.42
N ALA A 125 3.89 -8.22 -13.25
CA ALA A 125 3.21 -8.65 -12.03
C ALA A 125 2.61 -7.51 -11.18
N HIS A 126 2.80 -6.26 -11.57
CA HIS A 126 2.43 -5.07 -10.80
C HIS A 126 1.62 -4.08 -11.65
N ALA A 127 0.79 -3.27 -11.00
CA ALA A 127 0.14 -2.17 -11.69
C ALA A 127 1.17 -1.13 -12.17
N ASP A 128 0.91 -0.47 -13.29
CA ASP A 128 1.65 0.73 -13.69
C ASP A 128 1.45 1.81 -12.60
N LEU A 129 2.51 2.51 -12.21
CA LEU A 129 2.51 3.50 -11.14
C LEU A 129 2.84 4.90 -11.65
N PHE A 130 1.91 5.83 -11.46
CA PHE A 130 2.13 7.27 -11.63
C PHE A 130 2.02 7.93 -10.26
N SER A 131 3.01 8.73 -9.87
CA SER A 131 3.16 9.13 -8.48
C SER A 131 3.48 10.61 -8.31
N ALA A 132 2.94 11.19 -7.23
CA ALA A 132 3.35 12.49 -6.73
C ALA A 132 4.73 12.46 -6.05
N GLY A 133 5.31 11.27 -5.81
CA GLY A 133 6.46 11.10 -4.93
C GLY A 133 6.14 11.66 -3.57
N THR A 134 6.98 12.56 -3.07
CA THR A 134 6.74 13.28 -1.82
C THR A 134 5.62 14.30 -1.98
N LEU A 135 4.57 14.21 -1.15
CA LEU A 135 3.53 15.24 -1.07
C LEU A 135 4.05 16.57 -0.49
N VAL A 136 3.33 17.66 -0.72
CA VAL A 136 3.64 18.98 -0.14
C VAL A 136 2.77 19.22 1.10
N THR A 137 3.38 19.45 2.25
CA THR A 137 2.67 19.72 3.51
C THR A 137 3.46 20.67 4.43
N ALA A 138 2.80 21.16 5.48
CA ALA A 138 3.41 21.99 6.52
C ALA A 138 4.22 21.13 7.52
N PRO A 139 5.17 21.71 8.28
CA PRO A 139 5.79 21.01 9.40
C PRO A 139 4.72 20.51 10.40
N GLY A 140 4.69 19.21 10.69
CA GLY A 140 3.65 18.60 11.52
C GLY A 140 2.26 18.56 10.87
N GLY A 141 2.20 18.74 9.55
CA GLY A 141 0.97 18.63 8.77
C GLY A 141 0.62 17.20 8.38
N HIS A 142 -0.59 17.04 7.85
CA HIS A 142 -1.04 15.74 7.36
C HIS A 142 -0.11 15.24 6.24
N GLY A 143 0.23 13.96 6.28
CA GLY A 143 1.28 13.33 5.48
C GLY A 143 2.60 13.09 6.24
N THR A 144 2.81 13.73 7.39
CA THR A 144 4.01 13.51 8.22
C THR A 144 3.89 12.32 9.19
N GLN A 145 2.69 11.76 9.36
CA GLN A 145 2.41 10.67 10.30
C GLN A 145 2.90 9.29 9.82
N PHE A 146 3.32 9.15 8.57
CA PHE A 146 3.67 7.86 7.96
C PHE A 146 5.06 7.34 8.37
N GLY A 147 5.75 8.02 9.29
CA GLY A 147 7.07 7.61 9.79
C GLY A 147 8.24 7.89 8.84
N ILE A 148 7.96 8.41 7.64
CA ILE A 148 8.98 8.84 6.67
C ILE A 148 9.25 10.33 6.90
N ALA A 149 10.51 10.69 7.14
CA ALA A 149 10.92 12.09 7.15
C ALA A 149 10.78 12.67 5.74
N ILE A 150 9.86 13.62 5.57
CA ILE A 150 9.62 14.30 4.31
C ILE A 150 9.94 15.79 4.43
N PRO A 151 10.43 16.45 3.36
CA PRO A 151 10.52 17.89 3.30
C PRO A 151 9.14 18.53 3.50
N THR A 152 9.12 19.66 4.21
CA THR A 152 7.91 20.46 4.48
C THR A 152 8.17 21.92 4.14
N ILE A 153 7.10 22.69 3.90
CA ILE A 153 7.19 24.10 3.51
C ILE A 153 6.39 24.98 4.47
N THR A 154 6.88 26.18 4.77
CA THR A 154 6.24 27.14 5.68
C THR A 154 5.91 28.48 5.04
N LYS A 155 6.42 28.77 3.83
CA LYS A 155 6.35 30.09 3.21
C LYS A 155 6.09 29.99 1.72
N ALA A 156 5.34 30.95 1.19
CA ALA A 156 4.96 31.00 -0.22
C ALA A 156 6.16 31.26 -1.15
N GLU A 157 7.17 32.00 -0.69
CA GLU A 157 8.34 32.37 -1.50
C GLU A 157 9.19 31.15 -1.90
N ASP A 158 9.17 30.11 -1.06
CA ASP A 158 9.93 28.86 -1.27
C ASP A 158 9.23 27.90 -2.24
N ALA A 159 7.98 28.19 -2.65
CA ALA A 159 7.14 27.27 -3.40
C ALA A 159 7.76 26.80 -4.72
N GLN A 160 8.44 27.70 -5.44
CA GLN A 160 9.07 27.34 -6.72
C GLN A 160 10.19 26.32 -6.53
N ALA A 161 11.11 26.58 -5.60
CA ALA A 161 12.22 25.68 -5.32
C ALA A 161 11.71 24.33 -4.79
N PHE A 162 10.67 24.35 -3.96
CA PHE A 162 10.06 23.15 -3.42
C PHE A 162 9.44 22.27 -4.51
N VAL A 163 8.66 22.85 -5.44
CA VAL A 163 8.09 22.13 -6.58
C VAL A 163 9.18 21.59 -7.50
N ASP A 164 10.21 22.39 -7.79
CA ASP A 164 11.32 21.96 -8.63
C ASP A 164 12.04 20.73 -8.04
N ALA A 165 12.18 20.67 -6.70
CA ALA A 165 12.74 19.51 -6.02
C ALA A 165 11.87 18.25 -6.15
N ARG A 166 10.53 18.37 -6.04
CA ARG A 166 9.61 17.22 -6.27
C ARG A 166 9.70 16.71 -7.71
N ILE A 167 9.78 17.62 -8.68
CA ILE A 167 9.95 17.24 -10.09
C ILE A 167 11.29 16.54 -10.30
N ALA A 168 12.37 17.02 -9.66
CA ALA A 168 13.69 16.38 -9.72
C ALA A 168 13.73 15.00 -9.02
N GLU A 169 12.89 14.77 -8.01
CA GLU A 169 12.68 13.44 -7.41
C GLU A 169 12.00 12.47 -8.40
N GLY A 170 11.26 13.01 -9.37
CA GLY A 170 10.61 12.27 -10.43
C GLY A 170 9.08 12.37 -10.41
N SER A 171 8.46 13.27 -9.64
CA SER A 171 7.00 13.36 -9.53
C SER A 171 6.30 13.63 -10.88
N ASP A 172 5.22 12.89 -11.16
CA ASP A 172 4.41 13.07 -12.37
C ASP A 172 3.50 14.29 -12.29
N PHE A 173 3.03 14.59 -11.07
CA PHE A 173 2.19 15.72 -10.68
C PHE A 173 2.54 16.15 -9.25
N ILE A 174 2.00 17.28 -8.78
CA ILE A 174 2.26 17.80 -7.43
C ILE A 174 1.02 17.57 -6.56
N LYS A 175 1.17 16.77 -5.49
CA LYS A 175 0.15 16.60 -4.45
C LYS A 175 0.36 17.64 -3.35
N ILE A 176 -0.66 18.45 -3.06
CA ILE A 176 -0.62 19.50 -2.02
C ILE A 176 -1.61 19.13 -0.93
N VAL A 177 -1.22 19.30 0.33
CA VAL A 177 -2.07 19.02 1.50
C VAL A 177 -2.49 20.30 2.20
N MET A 178 -3.78 20.64 2.07
CA MET A 178 -4.42 21.71 2.83
C MET A 178 -5.42 21.07 3.79
N GLU A 179 -4.94 20.77 5.00
CA GLU A 179 -5.69 20.06 6.04
C GLU A 179 -5.34 20.61 7.42
N GLY A 180 -6.29 21.32 8.04
CA GLY A 180 -6.19 21.79 9.42
C GLY A 180 -6.93 20.91 10.44
N GLY A 181 -7.68 19.91 9.96
CA GLY A 181 -8.42 18.99 10.80
C GLY A 181 -7.54 17.97 11.52
N TYR A 182 -8.14 17.24 12.46
CA TYR A 182 -7.54 16.06 13.11
C TYR A 182 -6.23 16.30 13.87
N GLY A 183 -5.96 17.55 14.27
CA GLY A 183 -4.77 17.93 15.04
C GLY A 183 -3.52 18.20 14.19
N TYR A 184 -3.65 18.24 12.86
CA TYR A 184 -2.56 18.56 11.94
C TYR A 184 -2.41 20.06 11.71
N LYS A 185 -1.18 20.51 11.44
CA LYS A 185 -0.94 21.86 10.93
C LYS A 185 -1.22 21.90 9.41
N SER A 186 -1.95 22.91 8.97
CA SER A 186 -2.20 23.12 7.53
C SER A 186 -1.21 24.11 6.91
N LEU A 187 -1.02 24.00 5.60
CA LEU A 187 -0.54 25.10 4.79
C LEU A 187 -1.56 26.25 4.77
N ASP A 188 -1.08 27.49 4.69
CA ASP A 188 -1.94 28.63 4.42
C ASP A 188 -2.28 28.74 2.91
N LEU A 189 -3.36 29.46 2.59
CA LEU A 189 -3.83 29.59 1.21
C LEU A 189 -2.83 30.33 0.31
N ALA A 190 -2.02 31.24 0.85
CA ALA A 190 -1.02 31.97 0.08
C ALA A 190 0.08 31.02 -0.44
N THR A 191 0.54 30.12 0.43
CA THR A 191 1.51 29.08 0.11
C THR A 191 0.93 28.08 -0.88
N VAL A 192 -0.32 27.65 -0.70
CA VAL A 192 -1.02 26.77 -1.66
C VAL A 192 -1.14 27.41 -3.04
N LYS A 193 -1.53 28.70 -3.12
CA LYS A 193 -1.57 29.46 -4.39
C LYS A 193 -0.20 29.52 -5.07
N ALA A 194 0.86 29.76 -4.32
CA ALA A 194 2.21 29.80 -4.84
C ALA A 194 2.68 28.42 -5.37
N LEU A 195 2.33 27.34 -4.67
CA LEU A 195 2.62 25.96 -5.09
C LEU A 195 1.88 25.57 -6.37
N ILE A 196 0.58 25.89 -6.49
CA ILE A 196 -0.20 25.67 -7.72
C ILE A 196 0.45 26.40 -8.89
N LYS A 197 0.77 27.70 -8.72
CA LYS A 197 1.44 28.50 -9.74
C LYS A 197 2.79 27.90 -10.15
N ALA A 198 3.58 27.43 -9.19
CA ALA A 198 4.88 26.81 -9.43
C ALA A 198 4.75 25.48 -10.20
N ALA A 199 3.76 24.65 -9.86
CA ALA A 199 3.45 23.40 -10.59
C ALA A 199 3.08 23.70 -12.05
N HIS A 200 2.17 24.65 -12.29
CA HIS A 200 1.75 25.05 -13.62
C HIS A 200 2.88 25.65 -14.46
N LYS A 201 3.78 26.43 -13.84
CA LYS A 201 4.98 26.96 -14.52
C LYS A 201 5.87 25.85 -15.07
N ARG A 202 5.84 24.66 -14.46
CA ARG A 202 6.58 23.46 -14.89
C ARG A 202 5.73 22.47 -15.71
N GLY A 203 4.51 22.87 -16.09
CA GLY A 203 3.59 22.02 -16.86
C GLY A 203 3.06 20.83 -16.07
N LYS A 204 3.11 20.88 -14.74
CA LYS A 204 2.64 19.82 -13.83
C LYS A 204 1.28 20.21 -13.26
N MET A 205 0.42 19.20 -13.07
CA MET A 205 -0.85 19.40 -12.37
C MET A 205 -0.63 19.58 -10.88
N ALA A 206 -1.50 20.35 -10.24
CA ALA A 206 -1.61 20.50 -8.80
C ALA A 206 -2.89 19.83 -8.30
N VAL A 207 -2.73 18.73 -7.56
CA VAL A 207 -3.83 17.94 -6.99
C VAL A 207 -3.87 18.19 -5.49
N VAL A 208 -5.02 18.62 -4.95
CA VAL A 208 -5.09 19.20 -3.61
C VAL A 208 -5.98 18.36 -2.70
N HIS A 209 -5.43 17.92 -1.56
CA HIS A 209 -6.20 17.38 -0.44
C HIS A 209 -7.03 18.49 0.20
N ILE A 210 -8.32 18.25 0.40
CA ILE A 210 -9.22 19.15 1.12
C ILE A 210 -10.09 18.37 2.11
N SER A 211 -10.61 19.06 3.13
CA SER A 211 -11.47 18.46 4.15
C SER A 211 -12.72 19.26 4.50
N ASN A 212 -12.91 20.41 3.86
CA ASN A 212 -14.10 21.23 3.99
C ASN A 212 -14.41 21.98 2.67
N GLU A 213 -15.63 22.49 2.57
CA GLU A 213 -16.10 23.16 1.35
C GLU A 213 -15.39 24.50 1.09
N GLN A 214 -15.05 25.24 2.14
CA GLN A 214 -14.41 26.55 2.01
C GLN A 214 -13.04 26.42 1.33
N ASP A 215 -12.24 25.47 1.79
CA ASP A 215 -10.93 25.19 1.21
C ASP A 215 -11.07 24.64 -0.21
N ALA A 216 -12.04 23.74 -0.47
CA ALA A 216 -12.33 23.26 -1.81
C ALA A 216 -12.60 24.41 -2.80
N ARG A 217 -13.40 25.40 -2.42
CA ARG A 217 -13.66 26.59 -3.24
C ARG A 217 -12.40 27.44 -3.42
N ALA A 218 -11.68 27.71 -2.34
CA ALA A 218 -10.50 28.56 -2.35
C ALA A 218 -9.38 28.00 -3.24
N VAL A 219 -9.16 26.68 -3.22
CA VAL A 219 -8.11 26.05 -4.04
C VAL A 219 -8.55 25.89 -5.50
N LEU A 220 -9.84 25.69 -5.79
CA LEU A 220 -10.36 25.77 -7.16
C LEU A 220 -10.20 27.18 -7.74
N GLU A 221 -10.50 28.21 -6.97
CA GLU A 221 -10.25 29.60 -7.39
C GLU A 221 -8.78 29.87 -7.67
N ALA A 222 -7.90 29.30 -6.85
CA ALA A 222 -6.45 29.33 -7.02
C ALA A 222 -5.93 28.53 -8.24
N GLY A 223 -6.76 27.68 -8.84
CA GLY A 223 -6.42 26.92 -10.04
C GLY A 223 -5.99 25.47 -9.78
N ALA A 224 -6.41 24.84 -8.68
CA ALA A 224 -6.20 23.41 -8.49
C ALA A 224 -6.80 22.60 -9.66
N ASP A 225 -6.02 21.66 -10.21
CA ASP A 225 -6.47 20.79 -11.32
C ASP A 225 -7.38 19.67 -10.81
N GLY A 226 -7.18 19.25 -9.56
CA GLY A 226 -7.93 18.15 -8.96
C GLY A 226 -8.16 18.35 -7.47
N LEU A 227 -9.38 18.07 -7.02
CA LEU A 227 -9.69 17.93 -5.59
C LEU A 227 -9.60 16.47 -5.18
N VAL A 228 -8.96 16.23 -4.06
CA VAL A 228 -8.80 14.90 -3.49
C VAL A 228 -9.36 14.86 -2.08
N HIS A 229 -10.15 13.80 -1.93
CA HIS A 229 -11.28 13.64 -1.04
C HIS A 229 -12.41 14.63 -1.36
N LEU A 230 -13.59 14.22 -0.95
CA LEU A 230 -14.65 15.14 -0.60
C LEU A 230 -14.71 15.26 0.92
N PHE A 231 -15.43 16.26 1.39
CA PHE A 231 -15.51 16.61 2.80
C PHE A 231 -16.75 16.01 3.46
N THR A 232 -16.61 15.60 4.72
CA THR A 232 -17.73 15.05 5.50
C THR A 232 -18.68 16.15 6.00
N GLY A 233 -19.94 15.80 6.25
CA GLY A 233 -20.93 16.70 6.85
C GLY A 233 -21.95 17.22 5.84
N ALA A 234 -22.27 18.52 5.90
CA ALA A 234 -23.20 19.18 4.99
C ALA A 234 -22.46 20.08 3.99
N SER A 235 -23.01 20.22 2.79
CA SER A 235 -22.54 21.21 1.81
C SER A 235 -23.48 22.41 1.83
N ALA A 236 -22.91 23.61 1.83
CA ALA A 236 -23.67 24.85 1.75
C ALA A 236 -24.26 25.05 0.34
N ASP A 237 -23.51 24.70 -0.71
CA ASP A 237 -23.96 24.81 -2.10
C ASP A 237 -23.18 23.87 -3.04
N ALA A 238 -23.57 22.60 -3.05
CA ALA A 238 -22.95 21.57 -3.90
C ALA A 238 -23.03 21.91 -5.41
N GLN A 239 -24.10 22.59 -5.85
CA GLN A 239 -24.28 22.96 -7.26
C GLN A 239 -23.34 24.08 -7.67
N GLY A 240 -23.18 25.12 -6.86
CA GLY A 240 -22.21 26.17 -7.13
C GLY A 240 -20.77 25.70 -7.02
N LEU A 241 -20.46 24.77 -6.10
CA LEU A 241 -19.14 24.13 -6.07
C LEU A 241 -18.87 23.36 -7.39
N ALA A 242 -19.85 22.60 -7.88
CA ALA A 242 -19.71 21.89 -9.15
C ALA A 242 -19.57 22.82 -10.36
N LYS A 243 -20.32 23.94 -10.40
CA LYS A 243 -20.15 24.98 -11.43
C LYS A 243 -18.77 25.62 -11.38
N LEU A 244 -18.24 25.88 -10.19
CA LEU A 244 -16.89 26.39 -10.00
C LEU A 244 -15.85 25.38 -10.50
N ALA A 245 -15.94 24.12 -10.09
CA ALA A 245 -15.02 23.08 -10.56
C ALA A 245 -15.05 22.95 -12.09
N ARG A 246 -16.24 22.99 -12.70
CA ARG A 246 -16.40 22.97 -14.16
C ARG A 246 -15.75 24.17 -14.84
N SER A 247 -15.95 25.39 -14.33
CA SER A 247 -15.37 26.61 -14.92
C SER A 247 -13.84 26.64 -14.82
N LYS A 248 -13.28 25.91 -13.86
CA LYS A 248 -11.84 25.73 -13.65
C LYS A 248 -11.25 24.52 -14.37
N ASN A 249 -12.08 23.74 -15.09
CA ASN A 249 -11.69 22.46 -15.71
C ASN A 249 -11.07 21.46 -14.73
N ALA A 250 -11.46 21.53 -13.46
CA ALA A 250 -10.95 20.64 -12.44
C ALA A 250 -11.64 19.26 -12.49
N PHE A 251 -11.00 18.25 -11.91
CA PHE A 251 -11.62 16.96 -11.59
C PHE A 251 -11.77 16.78 -10.07
N VAL A 252 -12.50 15.75 -9.66
CA VAL A 252 -12.63 15.36 -8.24
C VAL A 252 -12.41 13.86 -8.05
N ILE A 253 -11.75 13.50 -6.95
CA ILE A 253 -11.59 12.11 -6.49
C ILE A 253 -12.30 11.97 -5.14
N PRO A 254 -13.54 11.44 -5.09
CA PRO A 254 -14.34 11.41 -3.87
C PRO A 254 -13.76 10.55 -2.75
N THR A 255 -13.15 9.41 -3.09
CA THR A 255 -12.59 8.43 -2.15
C THR A 255 -13.61 7.91 -1.14
N PHE A 256 -14.77 7.45 -1.61
CA PHE A 256 -15.80 6.90 -0.73
C PHE A 256 -15.30 5.72 0.10
N ALA A 257 -14.40 4.88 -0.41
CA ALA A 257 -13.86 3.74 0.30
C ALA A 257 -13.23 4.10 1.66
N VAL A 258 -12.46 5.20 1.74
CA VAL A 258 -11.90 5.70 3.01
C VAL A 258 -12.91 6.55 3.80
N LEU A 259 -13.75 7.35 3.14
CA LEU A 259 -14.78 8.14 3.84
C LEU A 259 -15.79 7.25 4.58
N GLU A 260 -16.11 6.09 4.03
CA GLU A 260 -16.97 5.08 4.68
C GLU A 260 -16.30 4.42 5.89
N SER A 261 -14.97 4.27 5.87
CA SER A 261 -14.19 3.85 7.03
C SER A 261 -14.26 4.89 8.15
N MET A 262 -14.20 6.18 7.82
CA MET A 262 -14.40 7.27 8.77
C MET A 262 -15.82 7.31 9.33
N ALA A 263 -16.81 7.01 8.48
CA ALA A 263 -18.21 6.92 8.87
C ALA A 263 -18.58 5.58 9.54
N ALA A 264 -17.69 4.58 9.58
CA ALA A 264 -17.97 3.20 9.99
C ALA A 264 -19.30 2.66 9.45
N PHE A 265 -19.62 3.00 8.19
CA PHE A 265 -20.96 2.87 7.62
C PHE A 265 -21.11 1.70 6.63
N ARG A 266 -20.04 0.96 6.33
CA ARG A 266 -20.05 -0.18 5.40
C ARG A 266 -19.85 -1.51 6.13
N GLY A 267 -20.34 -2.60 5.53
CA GLY A 267 -20.10 -3.97 5.99
C GLY A 267 -18.81 -4.59 5.43
N ASP A 268 -18.52 -5.83 5.85
CA ASP A 268 -17.35 -6.62 5.41
C ASP A 268 -17.56 -7.30 4.06
N ASP A 269 -18.26 -6.65 3.13
CA ASP A 269 -18.75 -7.26 1.88
C ASP A 269 -17.63 -7.76 0.94
N LEU A 270 -16.47 -7.09 0.95
CA LEU A 270 -15.30 -7.54 0.21
C LEU A 270 -14.73 -8.85 0.75
N LEU A 271 -14.66 -9.01 2.08
CA LEU A 271 -14.16 -10.24 2.72
C LEU A 271 -15.20 -11.35 2.75
N ALA A 272 -16.49 -11.01 2.65
CA ALA A 272 -17.57 -11.98 2.46
C ALA A 272 -17.52 -12.66 1.08
N ASN A 273 -16.81 -12.08 0.09
CA ASN A 273 -16.56 -12.73 -1.19
C ASN A 273 -15.40 -13.76 -1.05
N PRO A 274 -15.67 -15.07 -1.17
CA PRO A 274 -14.64 -16.10 -0.97
C PRO A 274 -13.49 -16.00 -1.99
N ALA A 275 -13.78 -15.56 -3.21
CA ALA A 275 -12.75 -15.40 -4.25
C ALA A 275 -11.76 -14.29 -3.91
N PHE A 276 -12.22 -13.23 -3.25
CA PHE A 276 -11.36 -12.15 -2.76
C PHE A 276 -10.62 -12.54 -1.49
N ALA A 277 -11.33 -13.12 -0.51
CA ALA A 277 -10.72 -13.56 0.75
C ALA A 277 -9.59 -14.57 0.53
N ALA A 278 -9.71 -15.45 -0.47
CA ALA A 278 -8.68 -16.44 -0.83
C ALA A 278 -7.38 -15.83 -1.38
N LEU A 279 -7.37 -14.55 -1.76
CA LEU A 279 -6.20 -13.83 -2.27
C LEU A 279 -5.52 -12.94 -1.22
N LEU A 280 -6.15 -12.77 -0.06
CA LEU A 280 -5.68 -11.91 1.01
C LEU A 280 -5.31 -12.75 2.22
N ASP A 281 -4.04 -12.77 2.59
CA ASP A 281 -3.61 -13.32 3.87
C ASP A 281 -4.10 -12.46 5.04
N LYS A 282 -3.83 -12.88 6.28
CA LYS A 282 -4.30 -12.17 7.49
C LYS A 282 -3.88 -10.69 7.49
N ASP A 283 -2.73 -10.39 6.92
CA ASP A 283 -2.15 -9.06 6.86
C ASP A 283 -2.80 -8.18 5.82
N ALA A 284 -2.99 -8.72 4.62
CA ALA A 284 -3.72 -8.06 3.57
C ALA A 284 -5.20 -7.86 3.97
N GLN A 285 -5.76 -8.69 4.85
CA GLN A 285 -7.09 -8.48 5.42
C GLN A 285 -7.12 -7.44 6.55
N ALA A 286 -6.03 -7.21 7.26
CA ALA A 286 -6.04 -6.39 8.48
C ALA A 286 -6.50 -4.93 8.22
N PRO A 287 -6.05 -4.23 7.16
CA PRO A 287 -6.56 -2.91 6.82
C PRO A 287 -8.07 -2.89 6.55
N LEU A 288 -8.63 -3.94 5.91
CA LEU A 288 -10.06 -4.03 5.62
C LEU A 288 -10.92 -4.20 6.88
N LYS A 289 -10.37 -4.82 7.92
CA LYS A 289 -11.00 -4.99 9.25
C LYS A 289 -10.80 -3.77 10.15
N ALA A 290 -9.86 -2.90 9.81
CA ALA A 290 -9.64 -1.65 10.51
C ALA A 290 -10.62 -0.57 10.05
N ARG A 291 -10.86 0.42 10.90
CA ARG A 291 -11.70 1.58 10.59
C ARG A 291 -11.24 2.79 11.38
N TYR A 292 -11.45 3.98 10.81
CA TYR A 292 -11.21 5.24 11.51
C TYR A 292 -12.34 5.59 12.48
N GLY A 293 -13.60 5.37 12.06
CA GLY A 293 -14.77 5.56 12.91
C GLY A 293 -15.02 4.35 13.80
N ASN A 294 -15.41 4.57 15.07
CA ASN A 294 -15.78 3.48 15.97
C ASN A 294 -17.28 3.14 15.91
N GLU A 295 -18.11 4.08 15.46
CA GLU A 295 -19.57 3.98 15.41
C GLU A 295 -20.09 4.48 14.06
N ALA A 296 -21.16 3.85 13.58
CA ALA A 296 -21.76 4.18 12.30
C ALA A 296 -22.36 5.61 12.29
N LYS A 297 -21.88 6.46 11.37
CA LYS A 297 -22.28 7.86 11.20
C LYS A 297 -22.59 8.17 9.72
N PRO A 298 -23.68 7.63 9.16
CA PRO A 298 -24.06 7.88 7.75
C PRO A 298 -24.16 9.35 7.37
N ALA A 299 -24.49 10.23 8.33
CA ALA A 299 -24.59 11.66 8.12
C ALA A 299 -23.28 12.29 7.59
N LEU A 300 -22.11 11.69 7.87
CA LEU A 300 -20.84 12.15 7.32
C LEU A 300 -20.76 12.01 5.80
N LEU A 301 -21.57 11.14 5.21
CA LEU A 301 -21.58 10.87 3.77
C LEU A 301 -22.63 11.70 3.00
N VAL A 302 -23.37 12.59 3.66
CA VAL A 302 -24.40 13.42 3.01
C VAL A 302 -23.77 14.39 2.00
N ALA A 303 -22.83 15.24 2.43
CA ALA A 303 -22.11 16.16 1.55
C ALA A 303 -21.37 15.45 0.40
N PRO A 304 -20.53 14.42 0.62
CA PRO A 304 -19.77 13.84 -0.48
C PRO A 304 -20.69 13.22 -1.53
N LYS A 305 -21.80 12.56 -1.14
CA LYS A 305 -22.80 12.06 -2.10
C LYS A 305 -23.45 13.18 -2.90
N ALA A 306 -23.93 14.24 -2.23
CA ALA A 306 -24.59 15.37 -2.88
C ALA A 306 -23.64 16.11 -3.85
N VAL A 307 -22.38 16.31 -3.46
CA VAL A 307 -21.35 16.94 -4.29
C VAL A 307 -20.99 16.05 -5.47
N THR A 308 -20.80 14.74 -5.30
CA THR A 308 -20.54 13.81 -6.41
C THR A 308 -21.63 13.88 -7.48
N VAL A 309 -22.91 13.85 -7.07
CA VAL A 309 -24.04 13.98 -8.01
C VAL A 309 -24.03 15.34 -8.72
N ALA A 310 -23.74 16.43 -8.00
CA ALA A 310 -23.64 17.76 -8.59
C ALA A 310 -22.49 17.84 -9.62
N MET A 311 -21.33 17.26 -9.32
CA MET A 311 -20.16 17.20 -10.20
C MET A 311 -20.50 16.46 -11.49
N VAL A 312 -21.11 15.28 -11.40
CA VAL A 312 -21.56 14.51 -12.57
C VAL A 312 -22.55 15.29 -13.42
N LYS A 313 -23.56 15.92 -12.80
CA LYS A 313 -24.56 16.74 -13.50
C LYS A 313 -23.94 17.96 -14.20
N ALA A 314 -22.90 18.55 -13.62
CA ALA A 314 -22.17 19.67 -14.21
C ALA A 314 -21.14 19.24 -15.27
N GLY A 315 -20.98 17.93 -15.52
CA GLY A 315 -19.96 17.39 -16.43
C GLY A 315 -18.54 17.54 -15.90
N VAL A 316 -18.35 17.68 -14.58
CA VAL A 316 -17.04 17.63 -13.95
C VAL A 316 -16.57 16.17 -13.91
N PRO A 317 -15.34 15.85 -14.34
CA PRO A 317 -14.82 14.49 -14.22
C PRO A 317 -14.77 14.06 -12.75
N VAL A 318 -15.49 12.98 -12.44
CA VAL A 318 -15.37 12.25 -11.17
C VAL A 318 -14.47 11.05 -11.44
N LEU A 319 -13.41 10.92 -10.66
CA LEU A 319 -12.45 9.82 -10.75
C LEU A 319 -12.62 8.92 -9.53
N ALA A 320 -12.59 7.62 -9.75
CA ALA A 320 -12.68 6.64 -8.68
C ALA A 320 -11.27 6.40 -8.12
N GLY A 321 -11.12 6.61 -6.81
CA GLY A 321 -9.86 6.38 -6.12
C GLY A 321 -10.15 5.90 -4.71
N THR A 322 -9.36 4.97 -4.18
CA THR A 322 -9.74 4.27 -2.94
C THR A 322 -9.12 4.85 -1.68
N ASP A 323 -8.00 5.56 -1.84
CA ASP A 323 -7.08 5.91 -0.77
C ASP A 323 -6.53 4.65 -0.06
N ALA A 324 -6.22 3.62 -0.85
CA ALA A 324 -5.63 2.36 -0.39
C ALA A 324 -4.28 2.58 0.31
N GLY A 325 -4.12 1.92 1.47
CA GLY A 325 -2.99 2.09 2.39
C GLY A 325 -3.44 2.60 3.77
N ASN A 326 -4.66 3.12 3.85
CA ASN A 326 -5.29 3.63 5.06
C ASN A 326 -6.22 2.60 5.74
N ALA A 327 -6.66 2.90 6.97
CA ALA A 327 -7.60 2.05 7.68
C ALA A 327 -8.93 1.94 6.93
N GLY A 328 -9.41 0.72 6.73
CA GLY A 328 -10.60 0.43 5.93
C GLY A 328 -10.35 0.40 4.43
N THR A 329 -9.11 0.39 3.96
CA THR A 329 -8.82 0.27 2.51
C THR A 329 -7.68 -0.71 2.26
N GLN A 330 -7.67 -1.33 1.09
CA GLN A 330 -6.67 -2.29 0.64
C GLN A 330 -6.51 -2.20 -0.88
N TYR A 331 -5.25 -2.28 -1.34
CA TYR A 331 -4.85 -2.15 -2.73
C TYR A 331 -5.57 -3.15 -3.63
N GLY A 332 -6.03 -2.68 -4.79
CA GLY A 332 -6.81 -3.47 -5.74
C GLY A 332 -8.25 -3.68 -5.29
N VAL A 333 -8.45 -4.52 -4.27
CA VAL A 333 -9.79 -5.01 -3.88
C VAL A 333 -10.77 -3.91 -3.46
N SER A 334 -10.29 -2.82 -2.85
CA SER A 334 -11.15 -1.71 -2.43
C SER A 334 -11.74 -0.93 -3.60
N MET A 335 -11.17 -1.06 -4.80
CA MET A 335 -11.68 -0.44 -6.02
C MET A 335 -13.11 -0.90 -6.32
N HIS A 336 -13.44 -2.15 -6.03
CA HIS A 336 -14.80 -2.69 -6.19
C HIS A 336 -15.79 -2.14 -5.16
N ARG A 337 -15.33 -1.66 -4.00
CA ARG A 337 -16.18 -0.94 -3.05
C ARG A 337 -16.36 0.50 -3.49
N GLU A 338 -15.31 1.17 -3.96
CA GLU A 338 -15.40 2.54 -4.50
C GLU A 338 -16.41 2.61 -5.66
N LEU A 339 -16.35 1.67 -6.61
CA LEU A 339 -17.32 1.60 -7.71
C LEU A 339 -18.77 1.45 -7.22
N ALA A 340 -19.01 0.58 -6.24
CA ALA A 340 -20.33 0.40 -5.64
C ALA A 340 -20.81 1.67 -4.92
N ALA A 341 -19.92 2.31 -4.15
CA ALA A 341 -20.22 3.52 -3.41
C ALA A 341 -20.52 4.72 -4.33
N LEU A 342 -19.86 4.82 -5.48
CA LEU A 342 -20.18 5.83 -6.50
C LEU A 342 -21.59 5.63 -7.08
N VAL A 343 -22.00 4.39 -7.31
CA VAL A 343 -23.37 4.08 -7.74
C VAL A 343 -24.39 4.38 -6.64
N GLU A 344 -24.09 4.00 -5.39
CA GLU A 344 -24.91 4.35 -4.22
C GLU A 344 -24.99 5.85 -3.95
N ALA A 345 -23.98 6.63 -4.37
CA ALA A 345 -24.01 8.08 -4.33
C ALA A 345 -24.93 8.68 -5.39
N GLY A 346 -25.27 7.93 -6.45
CA GLY A 346 -26.20 8.36 -7.51
C GLY A 346 -25.62 8.37 -8.92
N MET A 347 -24.41 7.82 -9.14
CA MET A 347 -23.87 7.61 -10.50
C MET A 347 -24.52 6.39 -11.16
N THR A 348 -24.61 6.38 -12.49
CA THR A 348 -24.94 5.14 -13.21
C THR A 348 -23.74 4.17 -13.16
N PRO A 349 -23.96 2.85 -13.28
CA PRO A 349 -22.84 1.90 -13.32
C PRO A 349 -21.82 2.22 -14.42
N SER A 350 -22.26 2.60 -15.63
CA SER A 350 -21.35 3.02 -16.71
C SER A 350 -20.53 4.26 -16.35
N GLN A 351 -21.12 5.24 -15.64
CA GLN A 351 -20.37 6.40 -15.16
C GLN A 351 -19.31 6.00 -14.13
N ALA A 352 -19.63 5.08 -13.21
CA ALA A 352 -18.66 4.56 -12.25
C ALA A 352 -17.53 3.79 -12.95
N LEU A 353 -17.84 2.98 -13.97
CA LEU A 353 -16.81 2.30 -14.77
C LEU A 353 -15.91 3.28 -15.52
N SER A 354 -16.46 4.34 -16.13
CA SER A 354 -15.63 5.40 -16.75
C SER A 354 -14.76 6.11 -15.72
N ALA A 355 -15.27 6.34 -14.50
CA ALA A 355 -14.53 6.96 -13.40
C ALA A 355 -13.30 6.14 -12.97
N ALA A 356 -13.29 4.83 -13.24
CA ALA A 356 -12.18 3.92 -12.95
C ALA A 356 -11.41 3.48 -14.20
N THR A 357 -11.65 4.08 -15.38
CA THR A 357 -10.98 3.68 -16.63
C THR A 357 -10.58 4.91 -17.46
N SER A 358 -11.43 5.37 -18.37
CA SER A 358 -11.11 6.43 -19.32
C SER A 358 -10.95 7.81 -18.66
N ALA A 359 -11.72 8.10 -17.61
CA ALA A 359 -11.69 9.39 -16.94
C ALA A 359 -10.33 9.67 -16.25
N PRO A 360 -9.78 8.79 -15.40
CA PRO A 360 -8.47 9.03 -14.79
C PRO A 360 -7.35 8.99 -15.83
N ALA A 361 -7.43 8.11 -16.83
CA ALA A 361 -6.47 8.10 -17.94
C ALA A 361 -6.41 9.45 -18.68
N LYS A 362 -7.56 10.07 -18.94
CA LYS A 362 -7.65 11.39 -19.57
C LYS A 362 -7.19 12.51 -18.63
N ALA A 363 -7.65 12.52 -17.38
CA ALA A 363 -7.34 13.56 -16.41
C ALA A 363 -5.83 13.65 -16.13
N PHE A 364 -5.18 12.51 -15.91
CA PHE A 364 -3.74 12.43 -15.63
C PHE A 364 -2.86 12.23 -16.88
N LYS A 365 -3.45 12.22 -18.08
CA LYS A 365 -2.75 12.08 -19.36
C LYS A 365 -1.88 10.81 -19.43
N LEU A 366 -2.43 9.67 -19.02
CA LEU A 366 -1.73 8.39 -18.86
C LEU A 366 -1.42 7.66 -20.20
N GLY A 367 -1.45 8.36 -21.32
CA GLY A 367 -1.24 7.80 -22.66
C GLY A 367 -2.40 6.90 -23.12
N GLN A 368 -2.07 5.85 -23.86
CA GLN A 368 -3.03 4.94 -24.49
C GLN A 368 -3.52 3.87 -23.49
N ARG A 369 -4.18 4.31 -22.40
CA ARG A 369 -4.75 3.49 -21.32
C ARG A 369 -6.22 3.86 -21.09
N GLY A 370 -6.93 3.00 -20.33
CA GLY A 370 -8.28 3.28 -19.88
C GLY A 370 -9.38 3.14 -20.94
N GLN A 371 -9.04 2.61 -22.14
CA GLN A 371 -10.01 2.31 -23.18
C GLN A 371 -9.69 1.00 -23.90
N VAL A 372 -10.73 0.28 -24.35
CA VAL A 372 -10.60 -0.86 -25.27
C VAL A 372 -10.61 -0.31 -26.69
N LYS A 373 -9.44 0.08 -27.18
CA LYS A 373 -9.27 0.77 -28.46
C LYS A 373 -8.00 0.31 -29.16
N GLN A 374 -8.04 0.23 -30.49
CA GLN A 374 -6.86 -0.12 -31.28
C GLN A 374 -5.66 0.78 -30.94
N GLY A 375 -4.49 0.15 -30.77
CA GLY A 375 -3.24 0.79 -30.38
C GLY A 375 -3.14 1.10 -28.88
N TYR A 376 -4.18 0.83 -28.08
CA TYR A 376 -4.08 0.98 -26.62
C TYR A 376 -3.42 -0.23 -25.99
N LYS A 377 -2.83 -0.01 -24.82
CA LYS A 377 -2.21 -1.07 -24.02
C LYS A 377 -3.26 -2.13 -23.69
N ALA A 378 -2.90 -3.40 -23.84
CA ALA A 378 -3.75 -4.56 -23.54
C ALA A 378 -3.79 -4.84 -22.02
N ASP A 379 -4.10 -3.79 -21.27
CA ASP A 379 -4.47 -3.88 -19.86
C ASP A 379 -5.98 -4.04 -19.80
N LEU A 380 -6.46 -5.25 -19.52
CA LEU A 380 -7.86 -5.64 -19.71
C LEU A 380 -8.38 -6.43 -18.52
N LEU A 381 -9.68 -6.32 -18.26
CA LEU A 381 -10.39 -7.06 -17.22
C LEU A 381 -11.61 -7.76 -17.83
N LEU A 382 -11.69 -9.08 -17.71
CA LEU A 382 -12.87 -9.87 -18.09
C LEU A 382 -13.63 -10.30 -16.84
N VAL A 383 -14.93 -10.03 -16.81
CA VAL A 383 -15.82 -10.37 -15.68
C VAL A 383 -17.06 -11.10 -16.14
N GLU A 384 -17.67 -11.88 -15.25
CA GLU A 384 -18.96 -12.53 -15.50
C GLU A 384 -20.14 -11.58 -15.28
N GLY A 385 -21.08 -11.56 -16.22
CA GLY A 385 -22.26 -10.69 -16.19
C GLY A 385 -21.98 -9.29 -16.78
N ASN A 386 -22.88 -8.33 -16.48
CA ASN A 386 -22.85 -6.99 -17.06
C ASN A 386 -22.61 -5.91 -15.99
N PRO A 387 -21.38 -5.41 -15.81
CA PRO A 387 -21.07 -4.35 -14.85
C PRO A 387 -21.68 -2.98 -15.17
N ALA A 388 -22.14 -2.76 -16.42
CA ALA A 388 -22.86 -1.55 -16.79
C ALA A 388 -24.35 -1.57 -16.36
N SER A 389 -24.86 -2.73 -15.93
CA SER A 389 -26.20 -2.87 -15.33
C SER A 389 -26.15 -3.20 -13.84
N ASP A 390 -25.20 -4.03 -13.41
CA ASP A 390 -24.94 -4.38 -12.02
C ASP A 390 -23.46 -4.17 -11.70
N ILE A 391 -23.11 -3.07 -11.04
CA ILE A 391 -21.71 -2.72 -10.76
C ILE A 391 -20.97 -3.77 -9.93
N LEU A 392 -21.69 -4.60 -9.16
CA LEU A 392 -21.09 -5.69 -8.38
C LEU A 392 -20.57 -6.83 -9.25
N ALA A 393 -20.97 -6.89 -10.52
CA ALA A 393 -20.41 -7.81 -11.51
C ALA A 393 -18.89 -7.68 -11.66
N THR A 394 -18.32 -6.51 -11.35
CA THR A 394 -16.86 -6.31 -11.34
C THR A 394 -16.13 -7.25 -10.38
N ARG A 395 -16.83 -7.84 -9.39
CA ARG A 395 -16.26 -8.75 -8.39
C ARG A 395 -16.16 -10.20 -8.86
N ARG A 396 -16.74 -10.54 -10.01
CA ARG A 396 -16.71 -11.88 -10.61
C ARG A 396 -15.64 -11.92 -11.71
N ILE A 397 -14.39 -11.74 -11.28
CA ILE A 397 -13.24 -11.67 -12.18
C ILE A 397 -12.99 -13.04 -12.81
N VAL A 398 -12.98 -13.08 -14.14
CA VAL A 398 -12.62 -14.26 -14.93
C VAL A 398 -11.12 -14.25 -15.21
N GLU A 399 -10.60 -13.12 -15.67
CA GLU A 399 -9.20 -12.97 -16.05
C GLU A 399 -8.81 -11.49 -16.08
N VAL A 400 -7.58 -11.21 -15.70
CA VAL A 400 -6.95 -9.89 -15.85
C VAL A 400 -5.78 -10.07 -16.79
N TRP A 401 -5.63 -9.17 -17.76
CA TRP A 401 -4.43 -9.05 -18.58
C TRP A 401 -3.69 -7.78 -18.21
N LYS A 402 -2.38 -7.92 -17.99
CA LYS A 402 -1.43 -6.82 -17.82
C LYS A 402 -0.42 -6.91 -18.95
N ASP A 403 -0.30 -5.87 -19.77
CA ASP A 403 0.55 -5.90 -20.96
C ASP A 403 0.23 -7.09 -21.89
N GLY A 404 -1.06 -7.46 -22.00
CA GLY A 404 -1.52 -8.60 -22.80
C GLY A 404 -1.22 -9.97 -22.18
N GLU A 405 -0.52 -10.03 -21.05
CA GLU A 405 -0.19 -11.27 -20.35
C GLU A 405 -1.25 -11.59 -19.29
N SER A 406 -1.64 -12.86 -19.21
CA SER A 406 -2.63 -13.33 -18.24
C SER A 406 -2.08 -13.31 -16.82
N ALA A 407 -2.78 -12.64 -15.90
CA ALA A 407 -2.47 -12.66 -14.48
C ALA A 407 -2.95 -13.94 -13.76
N ASN A 408 -3.60 -14.89 -14.45
CA ASN A 408 -4.15 -16.10 -13.79
C ASN A 408 -3.07 -16.93 -13.08
N GLY A 409 -1.84 -16.95 -13.61
CA GLY A 409 -0.71 -17.59 -12.92
C GLY A 409 -0.36 -16.91 -11.60
N LEU A 410 -0.45 -15.57 -11.54
CA LEU A 410 -0.22 -14.78 -10.32
C LEU A 410 -1.34 -15.01 -9.30
N VAL A 411 -2.60 -15.05 -9.76
CA VAL A 411 -3.78 -15.33 -8.93
C VAL A 411 -3.66 -16.71 -8.28
N GLU A 412 -3.30 -17.74 -9.05
CA GLU A 412 -3.16 -19.09 -8.52
C GLU A 412 -1.99 -19.20 -7.54
N ALA A 413 -0.83 -18.62 -7.87
CA ALA A 413 0.32 -18.56 -6.96
C ALA A 413 -0.05 -17.86 -5.63
N GLN A 414 -0.77 -16.75 -5.69
CA GLN A 414 -1.21 -16.05 -4.48
C GLN A 414 -2.19 -16.87 -3.64
N ARG A 415 -3.15 -17.56 -4.26
CA ARG A 415 -4.07 -18.46 -3.52
C ARG A 415 -3.31 -19.55 -2.78
N GLN A 416 -2.31 -20.14 -3.42
CA GLN A 416 -1.47 -21.16 -2.80
C GLN A 416 -0.66 -20.60 -1.62
N LEU A 417 -0.11 -19.38 -1.76
CA LEU A 417 0.59 -18.69 -0.67
C LEU A 417 -0.32 -18.44 0.53
N VAL A 418 -1.53 -17.90 0.29
CA VAL A 418 -2.52 -17.64 1.35
C VAL A 418 -2.98 -18.93 2.02
N ALA A 419 -3.27 -19.97 1.23
CA ALA A 419 -3.69 -21.27 1.76
C ALA A 419 -2.59 -21.93 2.61
N LYS A 420 -1.33 -21.85 2.18
CA LYS A 420 -0.17 -22.36 2.93
C LYS A 420 -0.02 -21.62 4.27
N ALA A 421 -0.07 -20.28 4.26
CA ALA A 421 0.00 -19.48 5.49
C ALA A 421 -1.16 -19.79 6.46
N ALA A 422 -2.36 -20.06 5.94
CA ALA A 422 -3.50 -20.48 6.75
C ALA A 422 -3.28 -21.86 7.38
N GLN A 423 -2.73 -22.84 6.65
CA GLN A 423 -2.43 -24.18 7.17
C GLN A 423 -1.30 -24.16 8.21
N GLU A 424 -0.25 -23.39 8.00
CA GLU A 424 0.86 -23.27 8.96
C GLU A 424 0.42 -22.63 10.29
N THR A 425 -0.63 -21.81 10.27
CA THR A 425 -1.24 -21.25 11.48
C THR A 425 -2.38 -22.11 12.06
N GLN A 426 -3.15 -22.83 11.25
CA GLN A 426 -4.18 -23.79 11.69
C GLN A 426 -3.56 -25.15 12.02
N GLY A 427 -3.16 -25.34 13.27
CA GLY A 427 -2.70 -26.64 13.79
C GLY A 427 -1.44 -26.56 14.66
N ALA A 428 -0.77 -25.40 14.70
CA ALA A 428 0.31 -25.16 15.64
C ALA A 428 -0.23 -25.22 17.07
N LYS A 429 0.09 -26.28 17.82
CA LYS A 429 -0.22 -26.36 19.25
C LYS A 429 0.47 -25.17 19.96
N PRO A 430 -0.21 -24.48 20.91
CA PRO A 430 0.46 -23.47 21.73
C PRO A 430 1.72 -24.06 22.35
N LEU A 431 2.83 -23.35 22.19
CA LEU A 431 4.09 -23.74 22.79
C LEU A 431 3.93 -23.77 24.31
N ALA A 432 4.37 -24.86 24.93
CA ALA A 432 4.42 -24.95 26.38
C ALA A 432 5.47 -23.96 26.91
N LEU A 433 5.01 -22.96 27.66
CA LEU A 433 5.89 -21.99 28.30
C LEU A 433 6.57 -22.60 29.54
N PRO A 434 7.79 -22.16 29.89
CA PRO A 434 8.41 -22.47 31.17
C PRO A 434 7.49 -22.10 32.34
N ALA A 435 7.58 -22.84 33.45
CA ALA A 435 6.69 -22.63 34.61
C ALA A 435 6.75 -21.21 35.20
N ASP A 436 7.92 -20.56 35.13
CA ASP A 436 8.12 -19.17 35.58
C ASP A 436 8.06 -18.15 34.43
N GLY A 437 7.75 -18.62 33.21
CA GLY A 437 7.66 -17.85 31.97
C GLY A 437 8.99 -17.43 31.36
N ARG A 438 10.14 -17.74 31.97
CA ARG A 438 11.41 -17.10 31.61
C ARG A 438 11.96 -17.53 30.25
N ILE A 439 12.29 -16.54 29.42
CA ILE A 439 12.94 -16.73 28.12
C ILE A 439 14.34 -16.12 28.04
N SER A 440 14.76 -15.30 29.00
CA SER A 440 16.14 -14.79 29.08
C SER A 440 17.06 -15.74 29.85
N GLN A 441 18.01 -16.37 29.15
CA GLN A 441 19.12 -17.12 29.74
C GLN A 441 20.46 -16.58 29.21
N PHE A 442 20.84 -15.40 29.71
CA PHE A 442 22.05 -14.71 29.26
C PHE A 442 23.29 -15.20 30.02
N SER A 443 24.41 -15.26 29.30
CA SER A 443 25.73 -15.54 29.83
C SER A 443 26.78 -14.90 28.92
N ASP A 444 28.01 -14.82 29.39
CA ASP A 444 29.18 -14.42 28.61
C ASP A 444 29.40 -15.31 27.37
N LYS A 445 29.00 -16.59 27.44
CA LYS A 445 29.17 -17.58 26.36
C LYS A 445 28.01 -17.65 25.38
N ARG A 446 26.78 -17.36 25.84
CA ARG A 446 25.55 -17.58 25.06
C ARG A 446 24.41 -16.67 25.52
N LEU A 447 23.68 -16.13 24.54
CA LEU A 447 22.39 -15.48 24.75
C LEU A 447 21.27 -16.50 24.49
N GLY A 448 20.94 -17.30 25.50
CA GLY A 448 20.06 -18.46 25.40
C GLY A 448 18.61 -18.22 25.80
N SER A 449 17.77 -19.22 25.56
CA SER A 449 16.38 -19.34 26.00
C SER A 449 16.04 -20.83 26.17
N PRO A 450 15.05 -21.22 27.01
CA PRO A 450 14.62 -22.61 27.13
C PRO A 450 14.12 -23.25 25.82
N PHE A 451 13.74 -22.43 24.84
CA PHE A 451 13.28 -22.86 23.53
C PHE A 451 13.66 -21.86 22.44
N GLY A 452 13.53 -22.32 21.19
CA GLY A 452 13.86 -21.55 20.01
C GLY A 452 15.36 -21.37 19.81
N MET A 453 15.71 -20.55 18.81
CA MET A 453 17.09 -20.18 18.53
C MET A 453 17.72 -19.32 19.63
N GLY A 454 16.89 -18.71 20.49
CA GLY A 454 17.34 -17.84 21.56
C GLY A 454 17.45 -16.40 21.08
N TRP A 455 18.51 -15.71 21.49
CA TRP A 455 18.63 -14.26 21.36
C TRP A 455 19.79 -13.86 20.47
N GLY A 456 19.62 -12.76 19.73
CA GLY A 456 20.68 -12.23 18.88
C GLY A 456 20.47 -10.77 18.49
N PRO A 457 21.42 -10.20 17.74
CA PRO A 457 21.32 -8.85 17.18
C PRO A 457 20.04 -8.67 16.37
N SER A 458 19.37 -7.54 16.58
CA SER A 458 18.20 -7.11 15.82
C SER A 458 18.50 -5.74 15.24
N THR A 459 18.78 -5.69 13.94
CA THR A 459 19.12 -4.46 13.23
C THR A 459 18.35 -4.38 11.93
N ASP A 460 18.19 -3.16 11.42
CA ASP A 460 17.59 -2.86 10.13
C ASP A 460 18.43 -3.32 8.90
N SER A 461 19.53 -4.05 9.11
CA SER A 461 20.44 -4.43 8.03
C SER A 461 19.81 -5.34 6.98
N PHE A 462 18.83 -6.16 7.36
CA PHE A 462 18.08 -6.98 6.38
C PHE A 462 17.19 -6.13 5.45
N ALA A 463 16.83 -4.92 5.88
CA ALA A 463 16.10 -3.95 5.08
C ALA A 463 17.05 -2.98 4.33
N GLY A 464 18.35 -3.30 4.27
CA GLY A 464 19.39 -2.45 3.66
C GLY A 464 19.88 -1.32 4.56
N GLY A 465 19.50 -1.32 5.83
CA GLY A 465 19.92 -0.34 6.83
C GLY A 465 21.38 -0.50 7.27
N LYS A 466 21.88 0.52 7.95
CA LYS A 466 23.28 0.59 8.43
C LYS A 466 23.38 0.64 9.95
N SER A 467 22.29 0.37 10.65
CA SER A 467 22.28 0.41 12.11
C SER A 467 23.06 -0.79 12.67
N THR A 468 23.70 -0.60 13.83
CA THR A 468 24.58 -1.61 14.45
C THR A 468 24.29 -1.75 15.94
N VAL A 469 24.58 -2.93 16.50
CA VAL A 469 24.41 -3.21 17.92
C VAL A 469 25.59 -3.99 18.48
N LYS A 470 25.98 -3.70 19.73
CA LYS A 470 26.87 -4.53 20.53
C LYS A 470 26.12 -5.05 21.76
N LEU A 471 26.17 -6.36 21.95
CA LEU A 471 25.50 -7.08 23.03
C LEU A 471 26.55 -7.64 24.01
N ALA A 472 26.34 -7.45 25.31
CA ALA A 472 27.26 -7.97 26.33
C ALA A 472 26.51 -8.35 27.61
N ALA A 473 26.61 -9.62 28.01
CA ALA A 473 26.10 -10.07 29.31
C ALA A 473 26.87 -9.36 30.45
N GLN A 474 26.14 -8.98 31.50
CA GLN A 474 26.64 -8.24 32.66
C GLN A 474 26.74 -9.16 33.89
N PRO A 475 27.44 -8.76 34.95
CA PRO A 475 27.41 -9.49 36.23
C PRO A 475 25.98 -9.70 36.73
N ALA A 476 25.74 -10.85 37.36
CA ALA A 476 24.42 -11.19 37.88
C ALA A 476 23.94 -10.19 38.94
N LEU A 477 22.65 -9.87 38.88
CA LEU A 477 21.93 -9.10 39.89
C LEU A 477 21.79 -9.93 41.20
N PRO A 478 21.43 -9.29 42.34
CA PRO A 478 21.26 -10.01 43.61
C PRO A 478 20.23 -11.15 43.58
N ASP A 479 19.29 -11.11 42.64
CA ASP A 479 18.30 -12.16 42.39
C ASP A 479 18.81 -13.28 41.46
N GLY A 480 20.10 -13.25 41.10
CA GLY A 480 20.77 -14.23 40.25
C GLY A 480 20.56 -14.03 38.75
N GLN A 481 19.80 -13.01 38.32
CA GLN A 481 19.54 -12.76 36.90
C GLN A 481 20.75 -12.09 36.25
N VAL A 482 21.14 -12.54 35.07
CA VAL A 482 22.24 -11.96 34.29
C VAL A 482 21.65 -10.91 33.33
N PRO A 483 21.95 -9.61 33.48
CA PRO A 483 21.50 -8.60 32.53
C PRO A 483 22.23 -8.69 31.19
N LEU A 484 21.59 -8.19 30.13
CA LEU A 484 22.20 -7.99 28.82
C LEU A 484 22.29 -6.50 28.51
N ALA A 485 23.51 -5.98 28.38
CA ALA A 485 23.75 -4.64 27.89
C ALA A 485 23.64 -4.58 26.37
N ILE A 486 22.87 -3.61 25.88
CA ILE A 486 22.59 -3.36 24.47
C ILE A 486 23.04 -1.94 24.15
N ASN A 487 24.14 -1.83 23.40
CA ASN A 487 24.65 -0.57 22.88
C ASN A 487 24.31 -0.49 21.39
N ALA A 488 23.31 0.33 21.06
CA ALA A 488 22.72 0.40 19.74
C ALA A 488 23.02 1.75 19.07
N THR A 489 23.48 1.70 17.83
CA THR A 489 23.58 2.87 16.93
C THR A 489 22.50 2.74 15.86
N VAL A 490 21.54 3.67 15.85
CA VAL A 490 20.52 3.77 14.79
C VAL A 490 21.03 4.73 13.73
N ALA A 491 21.23 4.23 12.51
CA ALA A 491 21.70 5.01 11.38
C ALA A 491 20.53 5.69 10.64
N PRO A 492 20.74 6.88 10.05
CA PRO A 492 19.74 7.49 9.17
C PRO A 492 19.65 6.71 7.84
N GLY A 493 18.50 6.81 7.17
CA GLY A 493 18.33 6.33 5.79
C GLY A 493 17.17 5.36 5.55
N LEU A 494 16.54 4.82 6.61
CA LEU A 494 15.31 4.04 6.51
C LEU A 494 14.17 4.68 7.33
N PRO A 495 12.91 4.58 6.88
CA PRO A 495 11.74 5.12 7.59
C PRO A 495 11.53 4.53 8.99
N PHE A 496 11.85 3.26 9.13
CA PHE A 496 11.79 2.52 10.39
C PHE A 496 13.17 1.92 10.62
N ALA A 497 14.19 2.75 10.86
CA ALA A 497 15.51 2.26 11.25
C ALA A 497 15.46 1.71 12.68
N TRP A 498 16.20 0.65 12.99
CA TRP A 498 16.27 0.15 14.36
C TRP A 498 17.55 -0.61 14.63
N SER A 499 17.84 -0.71 15.92
CA SER A 499 18.95 -1.49 16.44
C SER A 499 18.68 -1.93 17.89
N GLY A 500 19.01 -3.17 18.20
CA GLY A 500 18.74 -3.78 19.49
C GLY A 500 18.98 -5.27 19.52
N VAL A 501 18.18 -5.99 20.31
CA VAL A 501 18.26 -7.45 20.47
C VAL A 501 16.90 -8.07 20.20
N ALA A 502 16.85 -9.26 19.63
CA ALA A 502 15.62 -10.01 19.45
C ALA A 502 15.70 -11.44 19.95
N PHE A 503 14.56 -11.92 20.44
CA PHE A 503 14.27 -13.31 20.73
C PHE A 503 13.57 -13.97 19.53
N MET A 504 14.09 -15.13 19.10
CA MET A 504 13.50 -15.95 18.04
C MET A 504 12.96 -17.26 18.65
N PRO A 505 11.63 -17.42 18.77
CA PRO A 505 11.02 -18.58 19.42
C PRO A 505 11.10 -19.87 18.58
N GLY A 506 11.27 -19.75 17.26
CA GLY A 506 11.39 -20.88 16.34
C GLY A 506 12.72 -21.61 16.42
N ALA A 507 12.75 -22.88 16.02
CA ALA A 507 13.98 -23.68 15.94
C ALA A 507 14.83 -23.32 14.71
N GLN A 508 14.23 -22.65 13.72
CA GLN A 508 14.86 -22.09 12.53
C GLN A 508 14.64 -20.58 12.46
N PRO A 509 15.50 -19.84 11.73
CA PRO A 509 15.35 -18.39 11.59
C PRO A 509 13.97 -18.01 11.06
N MET A 510 13.30 -17.07 11.72
CA MET A 510 11.95 -16.58 11.38
C MET A 510 10.86 -17.67 11.29
N GLN A 511 11.09 -18.86 11.86
CA GLN A 511 10.07 -19.89 11.93
C GLN A 511 8.94 -19.44 12.89
N PRO A 512 7.66 -19.47 12.45
CA PRO A 512 6.54 -19.09 13.30
C PRO A 512 6.32 -20.09 14.42
N VAL A 513 5.96 -19.57 15.60
CA VAL A 513 5.60 -20.35 16.78
C VAL A 513 4.32 -19.82 17.39
N ASN A 514 3.46 -20.73 17.84
CA ASN A 514 2.25 -20.38 18.55
C ASN A 514 2.57 -20.00 20.01
N LEU A 515 2.68 -18.71 20.27
CA LEU A 515 2.82 -18.11 21.61
C LEU A 515 1.49 -17.62 22.19
N SER A 516 0.34 -18.08 21.68
CA SER A 516 -0.99 -17.63 22.16
C SER A 516 -1.30 -17.98 23.63
N ALA A 517 -0.50 -18.89 24.21
CA ALA A 517 -0.49 -19.18 25.64
C ALA A 517 0.08 -18.02 26.47
N ALA A 518 0.88 -17.12 25.89
CA ALA A 518 1.35 -15.89 26.53
C ALA A 518 0.34 -14.75 26.31
N LYS A 519 -0.01 -14.03 27.37
CA LYS A 519 -0.83 -12.82 27.34
C LYS A 519 -0.03 -11.55 27.56
N GLU A 520 1.15 -11.65 28.18
CA GLU A 520 2.04 -10.52 28.40
C GLU A 520 3.52 -10.90 28.32
N VAL A 521 4.34 -9.90 27.97
CA VAL A 521 5.79 -9.95 28.11
C VAL A 521 6.17 -9.07 29.30
N ARG A 522 6.92 -9.64 30.26
CA ARG A 522 7.43 -8.92 31.43
C ARG A 522 8.95 -8.94 31.42
N PHE A 523 9.59 -7.82 31.75
CA PHE A 523 11.05 -7.72 31.79
C PHE A 523 11.50 -6.59 32.71
N LYS A 524 12.72 -6.69 33.23
CA LYS A 524 13.40 -5.60 33.91
C LYS A 524 14.23 -4.81 32.92
N VAL A 525 14.25 -3.48 33.08
CA VAL A 525 15.01 -2.57 32.21
C VAL A 525 15.62 -1.41 33.00
N ARG A 526 16.81 -0.98 32.56
CA ARG A 526 17.44 0.31 32.90
C ARG A 526 18.22 0.84 31.69
N GLY A 527 18.58 2.12 31.68
CA GLY A 527 19.30 2.72 30.56
C GLY A 527 19.51 4.23 30.67
N ASP A 528 19.65 4.86 29.52
CA ASP A 528 20.00 6.26 29.33
C ASP A 528 18.82 7.26 29.41
N GLY A 529 17.66 6.82 29.87
CA GLY A 529 16.44 7.63 29.98
C GLY A 529 15.68 7.81 28.67
N LYS A 530 16.11 7.16 27.58
CA LYS A 530 15.43 7.28 26.27
C LYS A 530 14.25 6.31 26.14
N THR A 531 13.48 6.54 25.08
CA THR A 531 12.37 5.69 24.67
C THR A 531 12.87 4.60 23.73
N TYR A 532 12.43 3.38 23.99
CA TYR A 532 12.69 2.14 23.26
C TYR A 532 11.37 1.49 22.89
N GLN A 533 11.41 0.41 22.11
CA GLN A 533 10.21 -0.33 21.72
C GLN A 533 10.41 -1.83 21.89
N ILE A 534 9.41 -2.50 22.44
CA ILE A 534 9.23 -3.92 22.15
C ILE A 534 8.57 -4.01 20.78
N MET A 535 9.05 -4.94 19.97
CA MET A 535 8.64 -5.14 18.59
C MET A 535 8.34 -6.62 18.39
N ALA A 536 7.19 -6.97 17.84
CA ALA A 536 6.79 -8.34 17.60
C ALA A 536 6.51 -8.54 16.11
N MET A 537 7.05 -9.62 15.55
CA MET A 537 6.74 -10.08 14.20
C MET A 537 6.00 -11.41 14.28
N SER A 538 5.05 -11.60 13.38
CA SER A 538 4.39 -12.89 13.17
C SER A 538 4.33 -13.21 11.68
N GLN A 539 4.15 -14.47 11.34
CA GLN A 539 4.07 -14.90 9.95
C GLN A 539 2.93 -14.19 9.21
N GLY A 540 3.20 -13.84 7.95
CA GLY A 540 2.29 -13.04 7.13
C GLY A 540 2.36 -11.55 7.48
N VAL A 541 2.97 -11.15 8.60
CA VAL A 541 2.98 -9.77 9.06
C VAL A 541 4.13 -8.93 8.51
N GLN A 542 3.83 -7.94 7.66
CA GLN A 542 4.81 -7.02 7.08
C GLN A 542 5.22 -5.90 8.05
N MET A 543 4.29 -5.37 8.85
CA MET A 543 4.60 -4.33 9.86
C MET A 543 4.61 -4.92 11.26
N PRO A 544 5.72 -4.83 12.00
CA PRO A 544 5.77 -5.38 13.34
C PRO A 544 4.83 -4.64 14.29
N GLY A 545 4.16 -5.37 15.17
CA GLY A 545 3.44 -4.76 16.28
C GLY A 545 4.43 -4.21 17.30
N ALA A 546 4.33 -2.94 17.64
CA ALA A 546 5.28 -2.28 18.52
C ALA A 546 4.61 -1.56 19.69
N LYS A 547 5.30 -1.54 20.84
CA LYS A 547 4.91 -0.76 22.02
C LYS A 547 6.13 -0.11 22.65
N SER A 548 6.04 1.19 22.89
CA SER A 548 7.15 1.94 23.51
C SER A 548 7.26 1.69 25.01
N PHE A 549 8.48 1.73 25.52
CA PHE A 549 8.84 1.79 26.94
C PHE A 549 10.02 2.74 27.15
N VAL A 550 10.25 3.20 28.38
CA VAL A 550 11.36 4.09 28.74
C VAL A 550 12.34 3.33 29.60
N ALA A 551 13.64 3.45 29.32
CA ALA A 551 14.70 2.82 30.12
C ALA A 551 15.40 3.88 30.99
N GLY A 552 14.88 4.12 32.19
CA GLY A 552 15.46 5.06 33.15
C GLY A 552 16.78 4.56 33.77
N PRO A 553 17.52 5.41 34.51
CA PRO A 553 18.82 5.02 35.09
C PRO A 553 18.73 3.87 36.10
N ASP A 554 17.57 3.72 36.75
CA ASP A 554 17.30 2.68 37.74
C ASP A 554 16.58 1.48 37.11
N TRP A 555 16.78 0.30 37.73
CA TRP A 555 16.04 -0.90 37.35
C TRP A 555 14.56 -0.73 37.62
N THR A 556 13.76 -0.88 36.57
CA THR A 556 12.30 -0.88 36.61
C THR A 556 11.75 -2.13 35.94
N GLU A 557 10.59 -2.59 36.38
CA GLU A 557 9.88 -3.69 35.73
C GLU A 557 8.83 -3.14 34.77
N VAL A 558 8.82 -3.67 33.55
CA VAL A 558 7.89 -3.31 32.49
C VAL A 558 7.09 -4.55 32.11
N THR A 559 5.76 -4.39 32.04
CA THR A 559 4.83 -5.42 31.58
C THR A 559 4.05 -4.90 30.38
N ILE A 560 4.09 -5.66 29.28
CA ILE A 560 3.42 -5.31 28.02
C ILE A 560 2.48 -6.44 27.63
N PRO A 561 1.16 -6.22 27.69
CA PRO A 561 0.19 -7.18 27.18
C PRO A 561 0.36 -7.36 25.66
N PHE A 562 0.28 -8.59 25.17
CA PHE A 562 0.31 -8.92 23.74
C PHE A 562 -0.81 -8.20 22.98
N SER A 563 -1.95 -7.93 23.63
CA SER A 563 -3.05 -7.15 23.05
C SER A 563 -2.68 -5.70 22.73
N GLN A 564 -1.59 -5.16 23.30
CA GLN A 564 -1.07 -3.84 22.98
C GLN A 564 -0.11 -3.84 21.79
N LEU A 565 0.35 -5.02 21.33
CA LEU A 565 1.18 -5.19 20.15
C LEU A 565 0.25 -5.37 18.94
N LYS A 566 -0.25 -4.25 18.42
CA LYS A 566 -1.25 -4.28 17.33
C LYS A 566 -0.71 -4.94 16.07
N GLY A 567 -1.56 -5.72 15.40
CA GLY A 567 -1.24 -6.31 14.09
C GLY A 567 -0.48 -7.65 14.15
N ILE A 568 -0.17 -8.17 15.33
CA ILE A 568 0.45 -9.50 15.44
C ILE A 568 -0.58 -10.60 15.62
N ASP A 569 -0.25 -11.78 15.10
CA ASP A 569 -0.94 -13.04 15.40
C ASP A 569 -0.12 -13.82 16.46
N PRO A 570 -0.59 -13.89 17.72
CA PRO A 570 0.08 -14.66 18.77
C PRO A 570 0.24 -16.14 18.42
N ALA A 571 -0.57 -16.69 17.50
CA ALA A 571 -0.44 -18.07 17.07
C ALA A 571 0.71 -18.30 16.07
N ALA A 572 1.39 -17.25 15.62
CA ALA A 572 2.38 -17.32 14.54
C ALA A 572 3.59 -16.40 14.75
N VAL A 573 3.99 -16.13 16.00
CA VAL A 573 5.09 -15.21 16.33
C VAL A 573 6.41 -15.75 15.80
N THR A 574 7.14 -14.93 15.05
CA THR A 574 8.45 -15.24 14.48
C THR A 574 9.59 -14.55 15.23
N MET A 575 9.32 -13.42 15.89
CA MET A 575 10.33 -12.64 16.61
C MET A 575 9.73 -11.72 17.68
N LEU A 576 10.44 -11.53 18.79
CA LEU A 576 10.21 -10.45 19.79
C LEU A 576 11.51 -9.65 19.99
N GLY A 577 11.56 -8.44 19.43
CA GLY A 577 12.67 -7.48 19.52
C GLY A 577 12.51 -6.46 20.64
N PHE A 578 13.63 -6.02 21.19
CA PHE A 578 13.79 -4.90 22.12
C PHE A 578 14.76 -3.94 21.46
N ASN A 579 14.22 -2.87 20.88
CA ASN A 579 14.92 -2.06 19.89
C ASN A 579 14.88 -0.56 20.21
N ALA A 580 15.98 0.13 19.91
CA ALA A 580 16.02 1.57 19.76
C ALA A 580 15.63 1.98 18.33
N GLY A 581 15.16 3.22 18.16
CA GLY A 581 14.69 3.77 16.88
C GLY A 581 13.23 4.24 16.94
N PRO A 582 12.70 4.86 15.86
CA PRO A 582 13.36 5.04 14.56
C PRO A 582 14.30 6.24 14.47
N GLN A 583 14.40 7.05 15.52
CA GLN A 583 15.25 8.24 15.51
C GLN A 583 16.74 7.86 15.46
N PRO A 584 17.53 8.40 14.50
CA PRO A 584 18.96 8.14 14.45
C PRO A 584 19.68 8.59 15.73
N GLY A 585 20.70 7.85 16.14
CA GLY A 585 21.51 8.19 17.30
C GLY A 585 22.07 6.99 18.05
N GLU A 586 22.74 7.30 19.16
CA GLU A 586 23.34 6.33 20.07
C GLU A 586 22.39 6.04 21.24
N TYR A 587 22.18 4.77 21.56
CA TYR A 587 21.25 4.31 22.59
C TYR A 587 21.90 3.26 23.47
N ARG A 588 21.61 3.30 24.77
CA ARG A 588 22.16 2.36 25.75
C ARG A 588 21.11 1.94 26.77
N PHE A 589 20.85 0.65 26.83
CA PHE A 589 19.96 0.06 27.82
C PHE A 589 20.38 -1.37 28.17
N GLU A 590 19.90 -1.84 29.30
CA GLU A 590 20.06 -3.21 29.76
C GLU A 590 18.69 -3.84 29.99
N ILE A 591 18.55 -5.12 29.65
CA ILE A 591 17.37 -5.92 29.98
C ILE A 591 17.76 -7.12 30.84
N ALA A 592 16.88 -7.52 31.74
CA ALA A 592 17.02 -8.73 32.55
C ALA A 592 15.65 -9.37 32.80
N ASP A 593 15.64 -10.65 33.19
CA ASP A 593 14.45 -11.40 33.61
C ASP A 593 13.25 -11.29 32.63
N VAL A 594 13.51 -11.54 31.35
CA VAL A 594 12.46 -11.49 30.32
C VAL A 594 11.60 -12.75 30.39
N ARG A 595 10.29 -12.57 30.51
CA ARG A 595 9.29 -13.62 30.69
C ARG A 595 8.11 -13.46 29.75
N LEU A 596 7.55 -14.59 29.32
CA LEU A 596 6.26 -14.72 28.68
C LEU A 596 5.29 -15.34 29.69
N LEU A 597 4.22 -14.61 30.03
CA LEU A 597 3.28 -15.00 31.09
C LEU A 597 1.86 -15.18 30.53
N PRO A 598 1.05 -16.12 31.07
CA PRO A 598 -0.27 -16.47 30.57
C PRO A 598 -1.40 -15.52 30.93
#